data_AF-K1GQV1-F1
#
_entry.id   AF-K1GQV1-F1
#
_cell.length_a   1.000
_cell.length_b   1.000
_cell.length_c   1.000
_cell.angle_alpha   90.00
_cell.angle_beta   90.00
_cell.angle_gamma   90.00
#
_symmetry.space_group_name_H-M   'P 1'
#
loop_
_entity.id
_entity.type
_entity.pdbx_description
1 polymer ?
#
loop_
_entity_poly.entity_id
_entity_poly.type
_entity_poly.pdbx_seq_one_letter_code
_entity_poly.pdbx_strand_id
1 'polypeptide(L)'
;MTKDLHGGNIYKFQREGKNDILDYSSNINPLGVPQKFINIAKESFDKLVNYPDPYYIDLRKKIAEFNSLDLSNIIVGNGATEILFLYLKALKPKKF
;
A
#
# COMPACT_ATOMS: atom_id res chain seq x y z
N MET A 1 -14.49 -20.65 14.86
CA MET A 1 -14.29 -19.60 13.84
C MET A 1 -12.84 -19.14 13.92
N THR A 2 -12.09 -19.22 12.83
CA THR A 2 -10.72 -18.70 12.75
C THR A 2 -10.73 -17.20 13.01
N LYS A 3 -9.85 -16.72 13.90
CA LYS A 3 -9.72 -15.29 14.20
C LYS A 3 -9.03 -14.59 13.03
N ASP A 4 -9.57 -13.47 12.59
CA ASP A 4 -8.95 -12.63 11.56
C ASP A 4 -7.60 -12.09 12.09
N LEU A 5 -6.53 -12.23 11.29
CA LEU A 5 -5.19 -11.72 11.65
C LEU A 5 -5.11 -10.19 11.57
N HIS A 6 -5.97 -9.57 10.75
CA HIS A 6 -6.03 -8.14 10.49
C HIS A 6 -7.50 -7.66 10.46
N GLY A 7 -7.71 -6.35 10.63
CA GLY A 7 -9.02 -5.71 10.41
C GLY A 7 -9.34 -5.50 8.93
N GLY A 8 -10.49 -4.89 8.64
CA GLY A 8 -10.95 -4.56 7.28
C GLY A 8 -11.67 -5.70 6.54
N ASN A 9 -11.94 -6.84 7.18
CA ASN A 9 -12.67 -7.96 6.57
C ASN A 9 -14.19 -7.71 6.55
N ILE A 10 -14.62 -6.61 5.93
CA ILE A 10 -16.04 -6.23 5.82
C ILE A 10 -16.86 -7.28 5.07
N TYR A 11 -16.24 -8.01 4.14
CA TYR A 11 -16.88 -9.05 3.33
C TYR A 11 -17.41 -10.22 4.16
N LYS A 12 -16.81 -10.49 5.33
CA LYS A 12 -17.32 -11.50 6.26
C LYS A 12 -18.74 -11.18 6.70
N PHE A 13 -18.99 -9.94 7.07
CA PHE A 13 -20.29 -9.47 7.51
C PHE A 13 -21.29 -9.41 6.35
N GLN A 14 -20.86 -9.06 5.14
CA GLN A 14 -21.71 -9.12 3.94
C GLN A 14 -22.21 -10.55 3.68
N ARG A 15 -21.35 -11.57 3.83
CA ARG A 15 -21.75 -12.99 3.73
C ARG A 15 -22.74 -13.42 4.83
N GLU A 16 -22.76 -12.73 5.95
CA GLU A 16 -23.73 -12.92 7.04
C GLU A 16 -25.02 -12.09 6.84
N GLY A 17 -25.17 -11.41 5.69
CA GLY A 17 -26.33 -10.57 5.39
C GLY A 17 -26.30 -9.16 6.01
N LYS A 18 -25.14 -8.72 6.53
CA LYS A 18 -24.96 -7.38 7.09
C LYS A 18 -24.27 -6.49 6.06
N ASN A 19 -25.04 -5.67 5.34
CA ASN A 19 -24.54 -4.89 4.20
C ASN A 19 -24.10 -3.46 4.57
N ASP A 20 -24.71 -2.85 5.58
CA ASP A 20 -24.40 -1.46 6.02
C ASP A 20 -23.48 -1.47 7.24
N ILE A 21 -22.19 -1.72 6.99
CA ILE A 21 -21.18 -1.80 8.04
C ILE A 21 -20.46 -0.46 8.16
N LEU A 22 -20.49 0.10 9.36
CA LEU A 22 -19.58 1.18 9.74
C LEU A 22 -18.26 0.57 10.25
N ASP A 23 -17.26 0.48 9.38
CA ASP A 23 -15.99 -0.20 9.68
C ASP A 23 -15.02 0.70 10.47
N TYR A 24 -14.80 0.36 11.75
CA TYR A 24 -13.75 0.93 12.60
C TYR A 24 -12.56 -0.03 12.82
N SER A 25 -12.52 -1.16 12.10
CA SER A 25 -11.45 -2.15 12.25
C SER A 25 -10.21 -1.86 11.39
N SER A 26 -10.30 -0.90 10.46
CA SER A 26 -9.20 -0.48 9.60
C SER A 26 -9.01 1.04 9.61
N ASN A 27 -7.75 1.49 9.57
CA ASN A 27 -7.40 2.91 9.64
C ASN A 27 -7.32 3.53 8.24
N ILE A 28 -8.46 3.65 7.55
CA ILE A 28 -8.54 4.24 6.21
C ILE A 28 -8.98 5.70 6.29
N ASN A 29 -8.51 6.53 5.36
CA ASN A 29 -8.96 7.92 5.25
C ASN A 29 -10.47 7.98 4.90
N PRO A 30 -11.32 8.54 5.77
CA PRO A 30 -12.77 8.60 5.54
C PRO A 30 -13.17 9.54 4.40
N LEU A 31 -12.27 10.40 3.93
CA LEU A 31 -12.51 11.27 2.77
C LEU A 31 -12.49 10.53 1.43
N GLY A 32 -12.14 9.24 1.45
CA GLY A 32 -12.05 8.42 0.24
C GLY A 32 -10.83 8.74 -0.62
N VAL A 33 -10.88 8.29 -1.87
CA VAL A 33 -9.78 8.45 -2.82
C VAL A 33 -9.86 9.84 -3.47
N PRO A 34 -8.78 10.63 -3.51
CA PRO A 34 -8.79 11.93 -4.18
C PRO A 34 -9.17 11.82 -5.67
N GLN A 35 -10.10 12.68 -6.14
CA GLN A 35 -10.58 12.63 -7.54
C GLN A 35 -9.46 12.78 -8.57
N LYS A 36 -8.46 13.62 -8.27
CA LYS A 36 -7.27 13.80 -9.12
C LYS A 36 -6.52 12.48 -9.34
N PHE A 37 -6.41 11.65 -8.30
CA PHE A 37 -5.77 10.34 -8.40
C PHE A 37 -6.59 9.40 -9.29
N ILE A 38 -7.92 9.37 -9.11
CA ILE A 38 -8.82 8.55 -9.94
C ILE A 38 -8.67 8.90 -11.43
N ASN A 39 -8.62 10.18 -11.78
CA ASN A 39 -8.48 10.63 -13.17
C ASN A 39 -7.13 10.19 -13.76
N ILE A 40 -6.02 10.44 -13.06
CA ILE A 40 -4.68 10.05 -13.51
C ILE A 40 -4.57 8.53 -13.68
N ALA A 41 -5.16 7.76 -12.75
CA ALA A 41 -5.17 6.30 -12.84
C ALA A 41 -5.91 5.84 -14.09
N LYS A 42 -7.11 6.37 -14.35
CA LYS A 42 -7.91 6.08 -15.56
C LYS A 42 -7.16 6.41 -16.84
N GLU A 43 -6.55 7.59 -16.92
CA GLU A 43 -5.77 8.06 -18.08
C GLU A 43 -4.48 7.26 -18.31
N SER A 44 -4.01 6.50 -17.31
CA SER A 44 -2.75 5.75 -17.38
C SER A 44 -2.92 4.25 -17.61
N PHE A 45 -4.16 3.73 -17.75
CA PHE A 45 -4.41 2.29 -17.89
C PHE A 45 -3.69 1.66 -19.09
N ASP A 46 -3.57 2.39 -20.20
CA ASP A 46 -2.88 1.89 -21.39
C ASP A 46 -1.39 1.58 -21.15
N LYS A 47 -0.78 2.13 -20.09
CA LYS A 47 0.62 1.85 -19.73
C LYS A 47 0.81 0.44 -19.16
N LEU A 48 -0.26 -0.22 -18.71
CA LEU A 48 -0.20 -1.57 -18.12
C LEU A 48 0.19 -2.67 -19.12
N VAL A 49 0.26 -2.36 -20.41
CA VAL A 49 0.77 -3.29 -21.44
C VAL A 49 2.27 -3.60 -21.26
N ASN A 50 3.00 -2.76 -20.52
CA ASN A 50 4.40 -2.94 -20.22
C ASN A 50 4.59 -3.25 -18.72
N TYR A 51 5.64 -3.99 -18.39
CA TYR A 51 6.10 -4.09 -17.00
C TYR A 51 6.50 -2.70 -16.47
N PRO A 52 6.30 -2.43 -15.16
CA PRO A 52 6.83 -1.22 -14.55
C PRO A 52 8.36 -1.17 -14.64
N ASP A 53 8.93 0.03 -14.59
CA ASP A 53 10.38 0.20 -14.42
C ASP A 53 10.85 -0.59 -13.20
N PRO A 54 11.73 -1.60 -13.37
CA PRO A 54 12.18 -2.45 -12.26
C PRO A 54 12.93 -1.67 -11.17
N TYR A 55 13.43 -0.46 -11.48
CA TYR A 55 14.16 0.39 -10.53
C TYR A 55 13.30 1.51 -9.94
N TYR A 56 12.06 1.68 -10.42
CA TYR A 56 11.10 2.70 -9.98
C TYR A 56 11.72 4.10 -9.91
N ILE A 57 12.54 4.48 -10.88
CA ILE A 57 13.39 5.69 -10.80
C ILE A 57 12.54 6.95 -10.57
N ASP A 58 11.49 7.14 -11.34
CA ASP A 58 10.65 8.33 -11.25
C ASP A 58 9.84 8.39 -9.96
N LEU A 59 9.29 7.26 -9.51
CA LEU A 59 8.58 7.17 -8.24
C LEU A 59 9.52 7.49 -7.07
N ARG A 60 10.71 6.89 -7.05
CA ARG A 60 11.70 7.13 -5.99
C ARG A 60 12.15 8.59 -5.97
N LYS A 61 12.38 9.21 -7.13
CA LYS A 61 12.72 10.65 -7.23
C LYS A 61 11.63 11.53 -6.65
N LYS A 62 10.35 11.26 -6.97
CA LYS A 62 9.23 12.05 -6.46
C LYS A 62 9.04 11.90 -4.95
N ILE A 63 9.25 10.71 -4.40
CA ILE A 63 9.23 10.49 -2.95
C ILE A 63 10.41 11.21 -2.28
N ALA A 64 11.61 11.12 -2.86
CA ALA A 64 12.82 11.79 -2.36
C ALA A 64 12.62 13.31 -2.31
N GLU A 65 12.14 13.91 -3.41
CA GLU A 65 11.81 15.34 -3.52
C GLU A 65 10.78 15.77 -2.47
N PHE A 66 9.69 15.03 -2.33
CA PHE A 66 8.63 15.35 -1.37
C PHE A 66 9.12 15.34 0.09
N ASN A 67 10.09 14.48 0.41
CA ASN A 67 10.62 14.33 1.78
C ASN A 67 11.95 15.07 2.00
N SER A 68 12.50 15.78 1.00
CA SER A 68 13.82 16.41 1.04
C SER A 68 14.95 15.43 1.43
N LEU A 69 14.96 14.24 0.81
CA LEU A 69 15.94 13.17 1.05
C LEU A 69 16.72 12.83 -0.21
N ASP A 70 17.89 12.22 -0.06
CA ASP A 70 18.63 11.62 -1.17
C ASP A 70 17.93 10.38 -1.72
N LEU A 71 18.04 10.16 -3.04
CA LEU A 71 17.47 9.00 -3.73
C LEU A 71 17.96 7.67 -3.15
N SER A 72 19.20 7.62 -2.66
CA SER A 72 19.79 6.44 -2.01
C SER A 72 19.06 6.02 -0.74
N ASN A 73 18.30 6.92 -0.11
CA ASN A 73 17.54 6.67 1.10
C ASN A 73 16.11 6.17 0.82
N ILE A 74 15.73 6.08 -0.46
CA ILE A 74 14.37 5.68 -0.85
C ILE A 74 14.38 4.27 -1.43
N ILE A 75 13.60 3.38 -0.81
CA ILE A 75 13.17 2.10 -1.36
C ILE A 75 11.64 2.09 -1.46
N VAL A 76 11.10 1.39 -2.46
CA VAL A 76 9.66 1.20 -2.64
C VAL A 76 9.34 -0.28 -2.63
N GLY A 77 8.13 -0.62 -2.19
CA GLY A 77 7.65 -1.99 -2.11
C GLY A 77 6.13 -2.03 -2.24
N ASN A 78 5.59 -3.23 -2.40
CA ASN A 78 4.18 -3.52 -2.52
C ASN A 78 3.48 -3.42 -1.14
N GLY A 79 3.44 -2.20 -0.61
CA GLY A 79 2.97 -1.88 0.73
C GLY A 79 4.05 -1.96 1.80
N ALA A 80 3.79 -1.30 2.93
CA ALA A 80 4.75 -1.21 4.04
C ALA A 80 5.13 -2.56 4.65
N THR A 81 4.22 -3.55 4.60
CA THR A 81 4.45 -4.90 5.09
C THR A 81 5.63 -5.56 4.40
N GLU A 82 5.74 -5.47 3.06
CA GLU A 82 6.87 -6.03 2.32
C GLU A 82 8.19 -5.38 2.77
N ILE A 83 8.21 -4.05 2.89
CA ILE A 83 9.40 -3.31 3.33
C ILE A 83 9.84 -3.76 4.74
N LEU A 84 8.89 -3.96 5.66
CA LEU A 84 9.19 -4.43 7.00
C LEU A 84 9.82 -5.84 6.97
N PHE A 85 9.27 -6.76 6.17
CA PHE A 85 9.83 -8.10 6.00
C PHE A 85 11.24 -8.08 5.40
N LEU A 86 11.43 -7.29 4.33
CA LEU A 86 12.73 -7.14 3.68
C LEU A 86 13.76 -6.52 4.61
N TYR A 87 13.37 -5.50 5.38
CA TYR A 87 14.23 -4.85 6.36
C TYR A 87 14.70 -5.84 7.43
N LEU A 88 13.78 -6.61 8.03
CA LEU A 88 14.15 -7.62 9.02
C LEU A 88 15.05 -8.72 8.43
N LYS A 89 14.78 -9.15 7.20
CA LYS A 89 15.60 -10.14 6.48
C LYS A 89 17.01 -9.62 6.18
N ALA A 90 17.14 -8.33 5.87
CA ALA A 90 18.43 -7.69 5.62
C ALA A 90 19.22 -7.47 6.92
N LEU A 91 18.54 -6.99 7.98
CA LEU A 91 19.13 -6.73 9.28
C LEU A 91 19.62 -8.00 9.98
N LYS A 92 18.96 -9.14 9.75
CA LYS A 92 19.24 -10.44 10.39
C LYS A 92 19.43 -10.31 11.92
N PRO A 93 18.45 -9.75 12.64
CA PRO A 93 18.58 -9.58 14.08
C PRO A 93 18.76 -10.94 14.76
N LYS A 94 19.67 -11.02 15.72
CA LYS A 94 19.80 -12.22 16.57
C LYS A 94 18.58 -12.34 17.46
N LYS A 95 18.12 -13.57 17.70
CA LYS A 95 17.16 -13.85 18.76
C LYS A 95 17.81 -13.44 20.08
N PHE A 96 17.14 -12.56 20.83
CA PHE A 96 17.48 -12.27 22.21
C PHE A 96 17.08 -13.46 23.10
#